data_AF-A0A7L3QX17-F1
#
_entry.id   AF-A0A7L3QX17-F1
#
_cell.length_a   1.000
_cell.length_b   1.000
_cell.length_c   1.000
_cell.angle_alpha   90.00
_cell.angle_beta   90.00
_cell.angle_gamma   90.00
#
_symmetry.space_group_name_H-M   'P 1'
#
loop_
_entity.id
_entity.type
_entity.pdbx_description
1 polymer ?
#
loop_
_entity_poly.entity_id
_entity_poly.type
_entity_poly.pdbx_seq_one_letter_code
_entity_poly.pdbx_strand_id
1 'polypeptide(L)'
;RSLRWDSRARGLLIDRSLFERELLRRGSAQAPGPHAFRATQFRSFVRQLNRYGFHKGPGWVGAAAPGDAGAWLRYRNPWFRHDRPDLLLRIRRQSPAHRQRPAAGREGRRHPPCGSRQ
;
A
#
# COMPACT_ATOMS: atom_id res chain seq x y z
N ARG A 1 14.61 13.67 2.73
CA ARG A 1 13.95 12.38 3.09
C ARG A 1 12.46 12.50 2.80
N SER A 2 12.04 11.90 1.69
CA SER A 2 10.68 11.84 1.17
C SER A 2 9.69 10.93 1.91
N LEU A 3 10.18 10.03 2.78
CA LEU A 3 9.35 9.10 3.57
C LEU A 3 9.59 9.29 5.06
N ARG A 4 8.51 9.29 5.86
CA ARG A 4 8.55 9.37 7.32
C ARG A 4 7.44 8.52 7.95
N TRP A 5 7.64 8.11 9.20
CA TRP A 5 6.54 7.58 10.01
C TRP A 5 5.64 8.72 10.48
N ASP A 6 4.34 8.45 10.62
CA ASP A 6 3.47 9.36 11.35
C ASP A 6 3.81 9.38 12.85
N SER A 7 3.35 10.41 13.56
CA SER A 7 3.62 10.58 15.00
C SER A 7 3.13 9.42 15.87
N ARG A 8 2.22 8.60 15.34
CA ARG A 8 1.66 7.41 16.03
C ARG A 8 2.32 6.10 15.59
N ALA A 9 3.31 6.13 14.70
CA ALA A 9 3.97 4.94 14.14
C ALA A 9 3.01 3.92 13.48
N ARG A 10 1.83 4.38 13.03
CA ARG A 10 0.75 3.58 12.43
C ARG A 10 0.56 3.86 10.93
N GLY A 11 1.28 4.83 10.39
CA GLY A 11 1.13 5.26 9.00
C GLY A 11 2.44 5.74 8.40
N LEU A 12 2.49 5.64 7.07
CA LEU A 12 3.56 6.16 6.25
C LEU A 12 3.16 7.55 5.72
N LEU A 13 3.99 8.54 5.97
CA LEU A 13 3.89 9.89 5.40
C LEU A 13 4.82 9.99 4.20
N ILE A 14 4.29 10.53 3.10
CA ILE A 14 4.99 10.62 1.82
C ILE A 14 4.86 12.02 1.24
N ASP A 15 5.99 12.69 1.05
CA ASP A 15 6.07 13.89 0.23
C ASP A 15 6.18 13.46 -1.24
N ARG A 16 5.14 13.72 -2.03
CA ARG A 16 5.09 13.30 -3.44
C ARG A 16 6.22 13.92 -4.25
N SER A 17 6.42 15.24 -4.14
CA SER A 17 7.37 15.98 -4.98
C SER A 17 8.80 15.56 -4.65
N LEU A 18 9.11 15.42 -3.37
CA LEU A 18 10.42 14.96 -2.93
C LEU A 18 10.65 13.49 -3.26
N PHE A 19 9.62 12.63 -3.14
CA PHE A 19 9.71 11.22 -3.52
C PHE A 19 9.98 11.05 -5.01
N GLU A 20 9.27 11.78 -5.87
CA GLU A 20 9.50 11.76 -7.31
C GLU A 20 10.93 12.21 -7.66
N ARG A 21 11.45 13.25 -7.00
CA ARG A 21 12.83 13.73 -7.23
C ARG A 21 13.92 12.79 -6.70
N GLU A 22 13.78 12.30 -5.46
CA GLU A 22 14.81 11.48 -4.80
C GLU A 22 14.82 10.04 -5.34
N LEU A 23 13.65 9.43 -5.58
CA LEU A 23 13.53 7.98 -5.78
C LEU A 23 13.05 7.55 -7.18
N LEU A 24 12.37 8.42 -7.94
CA LEU A 24 11.78 8.04 -9.24
C LEU A 24 12.47 8.70 -10.45
N ARG A 25 12.84 9.99 -10.37
CA ARG A 25 13.44 10.76 -11.49
C ARG A 25 14.83 10.31 -11.86
N ARG A 26 15.61 9.83 -10.88
CA ARG A 26 16.97 9.35 -11.18
C ARG A 26 16.98 8.00 -11.90
N GLY A 27 15.86 7.28 -11.87
CA GLY A 27 15.93 5.83 -11.93
C GLY A 27 16.81 5.39 -10.77
N SER A 28 16.33 4.50 -9.94
CA SER A 28 17.24 3.85 -8.99
C SER A 28 18.43 3.11 -9.65
N ALA A 29 18.52 3.13 -10.98
CA ALA A 29 19.65 2.72 -11.81
C ALA A 29 21.03 3.28 -11.37
N GLN A 30 21.11 4.43 -10.69
CA GLN A 30 22.41 4.93 -10.16
C GLN A 30 22.76 4.44 -8.74
N ALA A 31 21.86 3.72 -8.06
CA ALA A 31 22.17 3.05 -6.81
C ALA A 31 22.21 1.54 -7.07
N PRO A 32 23.39 0.94 -7.34
CA PRO A 32 23.52 -0.51 -7.45
C PRO A 32 23.25 -1.11 -6.07
N GLY A 33 21.99 -1.45 -5.82
CA GLY A 33 21.52 -2.01 -4.57
C GLY A 33 20.08 -2.53 -4.68
N PRO A 34 19.68 -3.47 -3.82
CA PRO A 34 18.35 -4.12 -3.86
C PRO A 34 17.18 -3.16 -3.60
N HIS A 35 17.45 -1.89 -3.27
CA HIS A 35 16.47 -0.87 -2.86
C HIS A 35 15.97 -0.01 -4.02
N ALA A 36 16.23 -0.45 -5.24
CA ALA A 36 16.01 0.30 -6.46
C ALA A 36 14.57 0.19 -7.01
N PHE A 37 13.78 1.27 -6.98
CA PHE A 37 12.50 1.32 -7.69
C PHE A 37 12.69 1.36 -9.21
N ARG A 38 12.20 0.33 -9.91
CA ARG A 38 12.11 0.30 -11.39
C ARG A 38 11.04 1.25 -11.95
N ALA A 39 10.11 1.70 -11.11
CA ALA A 39 9.06 2.62 -11.51
C ALA A 39 9.62 4.04 -11.64
N THR A 40 9.16 4.77 -12.65
CA THR A 40 9.50 6.19 -12.87
C THR A 40 8.37 7.14 -12.44
N GLN A 41 7.21 6.59 -12.09
CA GLN A 41 6.01 7.36 -11.79
C GLN A 41 5.44 7.00 -10.42
N PHE A 42 5.02 8.03 -9.68
CA PHE A 42 4.45 7.87 -8.33
C PHE A 42 3.20 6.99 -8.31
N ARG A 43 2.38 7.05 -9.37
CA ARG A 43 1.19 6.19 -9.51
C ARG A 43 1.51 4.70 -9.42
N SER A 44 2.67 4.27 -9.91
CA SER A 44 3.08 2.86 -9.85
C SER A 44 3.37 2.43 -8.43
N PHE A 45 3.98 3.32 -7.63
CA PHE A 45 4.17 3.11 -6.20
C PHE A 45 2.83 3.07 -5.44
N VAL A 46 1.91 4.00 -5.73
CA VAL A 46 0.55 3.98 -5.14
C VAL A 46 -0.21 2.72 -5.50
N ARG A 47 -0.10 2.21 -6.74
CA ARG A 47 -0.69 0.92 -7.13
C ARG A 47 -0.14 -0.24 -6.29
N GLN A 48 1.15 -0.23 -5.98
CA GLN A 48 1.74 -1.24 -5.11
C GLN A 48 1.18 -1.13 -3.69
N LEU A 49 1.11 0.08 -3.11
CA LEU A 49 0.46 0.30 -1.82
C LEU A 49 -0.97 -0.24 -1.78
N ASN A 50 -1.78 0.08 -2.79
CA ASN A 50 -3.16 -0.41 -2.88
C ASN A 50 -3.24 -1.94 -2.96
N ARG A 51 -2.33 -2.60 -3.68
CA ARG A 51 -2.26 -4.08 -3.74
C ARG A 51 -1.92 -4.71 -2.40
N TYR A 52 -1.26 -4.00 -1.49
CA TYR A 52 -0.95 -4.47 -0.15
C TYR A 52 -1.96 -3.97 0.91
N GLY A 53 -3.12 -3.46 0.49
CA GLY A 53 -4.18 -3.03 1.41
C GLY A 53 -3.87 -1.73 2.16
N PHE A 54 -2.94 -0.92 1.66
CA PHE A 54 -2.76 0.43 2.18
C PHE A 54 -3.86 1.34 1.62
N HIS A 55 -4.39 2.19 2.49
CA HIS A 55 -5.38 3.18 2.11
C HIS A 55 -4.86 4.58 2.42
N LYS A 56 -5.14 5.52 1.52
CA LYS A 56 -4.87 6.94 1.75
C LYS A 56 -5.80 7.40 2.88
N GLY A 57 -5.22 7.79 4.02
CA GLY A 57 -5.96 8.38 5.12
C GLY A 57 -6.36 9.83 4.80
N PRO A 58 -7.26 10.43 5.60
CA PRO A 58 -7.54 11.85 5.50
C PRO A 58 -6.21 12.61 5.60
N GLY A 59 -6.02 13.57 4.68
CA GLY A 59 -4.79 14.31 4.50
C GLY A 59 -4.30 14.83 5.85
N TRP A 60 -3.04 14.56 6.17
CA TRP A 60 -2.44 15.15 7.35
C TRP A 60 -2.03 16.57 6.97
N VAL A 61 -2.89 17.54 7.33
CA VAL A 61 -2.58 18.98 7.33
C VAL A 61 -1.95 19.33 8.69
N GLY A 62 -1.00 18.51 9.16
CA GLY A 62 -0.30 18.83 10.40
C GLY A 62 0.94 19.62 10.06
N ALA A 63 1.04 20.84 10.58
CA ALA A 63 2.21 21.70 10.46
C ALA A 63 2.65 22.00 9.01
N ALA A 64 1.73 22.49 8.17
CA ALA A 64 2.17 23.42 7.16
C ALA A 64 2.53 24.72 7.90
N ALA A 65 3.82 24.91 8.20
CA ALA A 65 4.32 26.27 8.24
C ALA A 65 3.95 26.91 6.87
N PRO A 66 3.46 28.15 6.82
CA PRO A 66 3.16 28.80 5.55
C PRO A 66 4.47 28.92 4.76
N GLY A 67 4.68 28.03 3.78
CA GLY A 67 5.93 27.92 3.04
C GLY A 67 6.32 26.50 2.62
N ASP A 68 5.82 25.47 3.31
CA ASP A 68 6.15 24.08 2.96
C ASP A 68 5.29 23.56 1.81
N ALA A 69 5.88 23.63 0.61
CA ALA A 69 5.34 23.10 -0.62
C ALA A 69 5.10 21.58 -0.55
N GLY A 70 3.84 21.18 -0.32
CA GLY A 70 3.33 19.86 -0.65
C GLY A 70 2.70 19.14 0.54
N ALA A 71 1.37 19.01 0.52
CA ALA A 71 0.63 18.22 1.49
C ALA A 71 1.17 16.78 1.55
N TRP A 72 1.70 16.37 2.71
CA TRP A 72 2.15 15.02 2.94
C TRP A 72 0.99 14.04 2.79
N LEU A 73 1.19 12.99 1.99
CA LEU A 73 0.21 11.95 1.78
C LEU A 73 0.37 10.88 2.87
N ARG A 74 -0.67 10.68 3.67
CA ARG A 74 -0.70 9.62 4.69
C ARG A 74 -1.30 8.33 4.13
N TYR A 75 -0.55 7.24 4.19
CA TYR A 75 -1.02 5.89 3.89
C TYR A 75 -0.99 5.03 5.14
N ARG A 76 -2.05 4.25 5.38
CA ARG A 76 -2.17 3.38 6.55
C ARG A 76 -2.58 1.96 6.17
N ASN A 77 -2.10 1.00 6.94
CA ASN A 77 -2.56 -0.38 6.97
C ASN A 77 -2.53 -0.83 8.45
N PRO A 78 -3.60 -1.42 9.01
CA PRO A 78 -3.62 -1.86 10.41
C PRO A 78 -2.46 -2.79 10.81
N TRP A 79 -1.93 -3.54 9.85
CA TRP A 79 -0.82 -4.47 10.02
C TRP A 79 0.56 -3.87 9.73
N PHE A 80 0.61 -2.58 9.38
CA PHE A 80 1.87 -1.87 9.11
C PHE A 80 2.17 -0.90 10.26
N ARG A 81 3.10 -1.29 11.13
CA ARG A 81 3.46 -0.54 12.33
C ARG A 81 4.96 -0.53 12.53
N HIS A 82 5.51 0.62 12.92
CA HIS A 82 6.96 0.75 13.17
C HIS A 82 7.41 -0.11 14.36
N ASP A 83 6.59 -0.15 15.40
CA ASP A 83 6.82 -0.85 16.66
C ASP A 83 6.56 -2.37 16.60
N ARG A 84 5.91 -2.86 15.53
CA ARG A 84 5.46 -4.25 15.42
C ARG A 84 5.77 -4.82 14.02
N PRO A 85 7.05 -5.09 13.72
CA PRO A 85 7.45 -5.64 12.42
C PRO A 85 6.86 -7.03 12.14
N ASP A 86 6.51 -7.78 13.18
CA ASP A 86 5.82 -9.08 13.09
C ASP A 86 4.47 -8.99 12.36
N LEU A 87 3.79 -7.85 12.43
CA LEU A 87 2.51 -7.64 11.72
C LEU A 87 2.69 -7.56 10.21
N LEU A 88 3.89 -7.29 9.70
CA LEU A 88 4.18 -7.28 8.26
C LEU A 88 3.86 -8.63 7.60
N LEU A 89 4.00 -9.74 8.33
CA LEU A 89 3.67 -11.09 7.86
C LEU A 89 2.18 -11.25 7.50
N ARG A 90 1.31 -10.40 8.05
CA ARG A 90 -0.14 -10.38 7.73
C ARG A 90 -0.45 -9.59 6.45
N ILE A 91 0.50 -8.79 5.95
CA ILE A 91 0.31 -7.99 4.74
C ILE A 91 0.56 -8.88 3.52
N ARG A 92 -0.51 -9.33 2.87
CA ARG A 92 -0.44 -10.12 1.65
C ARG A 92 -0.75 -9.29 0.42
N ARG A 93 -0.05 -9.58 -0.68
CA ARG A 93 -0.33 -8.96 -1.97
C ARG A 93 -1.67 -9.47 -2.50
N GLN A 94 -2.60 -8.55 -2.73
CA GLN A 94 -3.85 -8.80 -3.42
C GLN A 94 -3.58 -9.00 -4.91
N SER A 95 -3.49 -10.27 -5.32
CA SER A 95 -3.48 -10.68 -6.72
C SER A 95 -4.91 -10.73 -7.27
N PRO A 96 -5.15 -10.64 -8.59
CA PRO A 96 -6.47 -10.90 -9.17
C PRO A 96 -7.05 -12.26 -8.72
N ALA A 97 -6.21 -13.30 -8.64
CA ALA A 97 -6.56 -14.61 -8.08
C ALA A 97 -6.98 -14.57 -6.59
N HIS A 98 -6.51 -13.59 -5.83
CA HIS A 98 -6.87 -13.39 -4.42
C HIS A 98 -8.08 -12.45 -4.24
N ARG A 99 -8.44 -11.66 -5.26
CA ARG A 99 -9.70 -10.88 -5.31
C ARG A 99 -10.92 -11.76 -5.62
N GLN A 100 -10.71 -12.85 -6.36
CA GLN A 100 -11.71 -13.86 -6.71
C GLN A 100 -12.10 -14.77 -5.52
N ARG A 101 -11.45 -14.62 -4.37
CA ARG A 101 -11.97 -15.12 -3.09
C ARG A 101 -12.59 -13.94 -2.33
N PRO A 102 -13.86 -13.57 -2.62
CA PRO A 102 -14.70 -13.08 -1.54
C PRO A 102 -14.67 -14.12 -0.42
N ALA A 103 -14.89 -13.69 0.81
CA ALA A 103 -15.16 -14.61 1.90
C ALA A 103 -16.37 -15.50 1.54
N ALA A 104 -16.12 -16.66 0.92
CA ALA A 104 -17.06 -17.76 0.81
C ALA A 104 -17.12 -18.39 2.20
N GLY A 105 -17.86 -17.70 3.06
CA GLY A 105 -18.07 -18.02 4.46
C GLY A 105 -19.49 -17.62 4.83
N ARG A 106 -20.46 -18.16 4.12
CA ARG A 106 -21.76 -18.52 4.68
C ARG A 106 -22.31 -19.69 3.89
N GLU A 107 -22.05 -20.86 4.46
CA GLU A 107 -22.70 -22.12 4.20
C GLU A 107 -24.22 -21.92 4.09
N GLY A 108 -24.76 -22.39 2.98
CA GLY A 108 -26.17 -22.35 2.66
C GLY A 108 -26.46 -23.45 1.67
N ARG A 109 -26.49 -24.68 2.20
CA ARG A 109 -27.11 -25.89 1.68
C ARG A 109 -27.76 -25.76 0.29
N ARG A 110 -27.31 -26.59 -0.64
CA ARG A 110 -28.09 -27.69 -1.26
C ARG A 110 -27.38 -28.12 -2.53
N HIS A 111 -26.68 -29.23 -2.43
CA HIS A 111 -26.37 -30.09 -3.56
C HIS A 111 -27.68 -30.86 -3.85
N PRO A 112 -28.36 -30.70 -5.00
CA PRO A 112 -29.16 -31.80 -5.50
C PRO A 112 -28.20 -32.82 -6.13
N PRO A 113 -28.40 -34.12 -5.93
CA PRO A 113 -27.66 -35.12 -6.68
C PRO A 113 -28.11 -35.11 -8.14
N CYS A 114 -27.16 -35.47 -8.98
CA CYS A 114 -27.31 -35.80 -10.38
C CYS A 114 -28.42 -36.85 -10.57
N GLY A 115 -29.32 -36.61 -11.52
CA GLY A 115 -30.31 -37.59 -11.99
C GLY A 115 -30.58 -37.34 -13.47
N SER A 116 -29.87 -38.06 -14.32
CA SER A 116 -30.14 -38.16 -15.75
C SER A 116 -30.85 -39.48 -16.05
N ARG A 117 -31.79 -39.42 -17.02
CA ARG A 117 -32.49 -40.52 -17.71
C ARG A 117 -33.58 -41.21 -16.86
N GLN A 118 -34.76 -41.56 -17.36
CA GLN A 118 -35.30 -41.74 -18.70
C GLN A 118 -36.83 -41.52 -18.63
#